data_AF-A0A1Y4UH42-F1
#
_entry.id   AF-A0A1Y4UH42-F1
#
_cell.length_a   1.000
_cell.length_b   1.000
_cell.length_c   1.000
_cell.angle_alpha   90.00
_cell.angle_beta   90.00
_cell.angle_gamma   90.00
#
_symmetry.space_group_name_H-M   'P 1'
#
loop_
_entity.id
_entity.type
_entity.pdbx_description
1 polymer ?
#
loop_
_entity_poly.entity_id
_entity_poly.type
_entity_poly.pdbx_seq_one_letter_code
_entity_poly.pdbx_strand_id
1 'polypeptide(L)'
;MIDNDKIDSIADVFENRFSKINRRILIEIGTILNEIGELTPSQAKKLQQMYTYSYNLNKITKQLSEVSGKSIEDIKKIYENVAKEEYDWSKPFYDAKEINQIPFNENILLQNIIKSGMALTNNTFKNISRTTAIGIKTYNGFKDICSFYNDTIDKAITAVATGVDDYNKVIRQSVKDLGGSGLRLKYESGYTRRIDSAVRQNIIDGVGYITQNIAKQNGIDFGANGVEISAHSPSAPDHLPYQGKQYTNEEFDYIQSTLKRPIGEWNCRHFAYPIIMGVSIPANSESELKSMERYSNEIIYIDGSKYTRYECTQIQRKLEKKIRYAREERELYKTVKDNELQKRVTEKIRILTNKYIDVSKKAGLPMRVDRSKIIVSNIKKINNIPKVKTIVNENIRIFSKNEIEEIAKETNKIIDKYVEKESRWSGKIIVDNNDKLQYGKLWNCDIRTMSETSPHIILHEQLHARSISYFDRETYIKYGIIEEATIQFLCQEISNKENIEIISSQYDDYVNSLRKLNKLLKIFDNDTDFAVYLINIDVDKRLDWIENKINDKIYLDGTIEESMELNELLESLRG
;
A
#
# COMPACT_ATOMS: atom_id res chain seq x y z
N MET A 1 -29.39 -1.06 2.78
CA MET A 1 -28.79 -1.30 1.46
C MET A 1 -27.72 -0.26 1.20
N ILE A 2 -26.52 -0.72 0.87
CA ILE A 2 -25.41 0.18 0.56
C ILE A 2 -25.63 0.83 -0.82
N ASP A 3 -25.54 2.15 -0.89
CA ASP A 3 -25.63 2.87 -2.17
C ASP A 3 -24.28 2.98 -2.89
N ASN A 4 -24.34 3.31 -4.19
CA ASN A 4 -23.15 3.45 -5.04
C ASN A 4 -22.19 4.56 -4.59
N ASP A 5 -22.67 5.61 -3.91
CA ASP A 5 -21.83 6.71 -3.44
C ASP A 5 -21.01 6.29 -2.22
N LYS A 6 -21.60 5.50 -1.31
CA LYS A 6 -20.90 4.87 -0.19
C LYS A 6 -19.84 3.89 -0.68
N ILE A 7 -20.13 3.08 -1.69
CA ILE A 7 -19.13 2.21 -2.34
C ILE A 7 -18.00 3.04 -2.96
N ASP A 8 -18.34 4.11 -3.69
CA ASP A 8 -17.35 4.99 -4.30
C ASP A 8 -16.45 5.64 -3.22
N SER A 9 -17.02 6.04 -2.08
CA SER A 9 -16.29 6.65 -0.96
C SER A 9 -15.31 5.68 -0.29
N ILE A 10 -15.72 4.43 -0.09
CA ILE A 10 -14.87 3.36 0.44
C ILE A 10 -13.71 3.13 -0.54
N ALA A 11 -14.02 2.99 -1.82
CA ALA A 11 -13.02 2.76 -2.85
C ALA A 11 -12.06 3.96 -3.01
N ASP A 12 -12.53 5.19 -2.84
CA ASP A 12 -11.71 6.42 -2.84
C ASP A 12 -10.63 6.38 -1.74
N VAL A 13 -10.92 5.83 -0.56
CA VAL A 13 -9.94 5.71 0.54
C VAL A 13 -8.74 4.88 0.11
N PHE A 14 -8.99 3.71 -0.49
CA PHE A 14 -7.92 2.82 -0.95
C PHE A 14 -7.23 3.35 -2.21
N GLU A 15 -7.97 3.91 -3.16
CA GLU A 15 -7.36 4.56 -4.34
C GLU A 15 -6.39 5.66 -3.90
N ASN A 16 -6.80 6.51 -2.96
CA ASN A 16 -5.98 7.59 -2.45
C ASN A 16 -4.74 7.07 -1.71
N ARG A 17 -4.88 6.01 -0.92
CA ARG A 17 -3.77 5.33 -0.26
C ARG A 17 -2.74 4.80 -1.27
N PHE A 18 -3.21 4.13 -2.32
CA PHE A 18 -2.34 3.56 -3.35
C PHE A 18 -1.78 4.62 -4.33
N SER A 19 -2.49 5.71 -4.53
CA SER A 19 -2.02 6.87 -5.29
C SER A 19 -0.87 7.59 -4.57
N LYS A 20 -0.94 7.72 -3.24
CA LYS A 20 0.14 8.28 -2.40
C LYS A 20 1.42 7.45 -2.50
N ILE A 21 1.32 6.13 -2.32
CA ILE A 21 2.50 5.25 -2.40
C ILE A 21 3.07 5.21 -3.82
N ASN A 22 2.21 5.15 -4.85
CA ASN A 22 2.64 5.26 -6.24
C ASN A 22 3.49 6.53 -6.42
N ARG A 23 2.95 7.70 -6.05
CA ARG A 23 3.68 8.96 -6.17
C ARG A 23 5.00 8.94 -5.42
N ARG A 24 5.03 8.43 -4.18
CA ARG A 24 6.25 8.34 -3.37
C ARG A 24 7.33 7.54 -4.08
N ILE A 25 6.99 6.35 -4.58
CA ILE A 25 7.94 5.49 -5.29
C ILE A 25 8.44 6.16 -6.57
N LEU A 26 7.56 6.77 -7.38
CA LEU A 26 7.98 7.48 -8.59
C LEU A 26 8.96 8.62 -8.25
N ILE A 27 8.69 9.40 -7.20
CA ILE A 27 9.56 10.50 -6.76
C ILE A 27 10.89 9.96 -6.24
N GLU A 28 10.89 8.89 -5.43
CA GLU A 28 12.12 8.28 -4.93
C GLU A 28 13.03 7.84 -6.08
N ILE A 29 12.48 7.19 -7.12
CA ILE A 29 13.24 6.84 -8.32
C ILE A 29 13.75 8.10 -9.05
N GLY A 30 12.92 9.13 -9.19
CA GLY A 30 13.32 10.41 -9.79
C GLY A 30 14.43 11.13 -9.02
N THR A 31 14.40 11.11 -7.69
CA THR A 31 15.43 11.70 -6.82
C THR A 31 16.76 10.97 -7.00
N ILE A 32 16.74 9.64 -6.98
CA ILE A 32 17.95 8.83 -7.19
C ILE A 32 18.56 9.12 -8.56
N LEU A 33 17.71 9.21 -9.60
CA LEU A 33 18.20 9.60 -10.92
C LEU A 33 18.86 10.97 -10.87
N ASN A 34 18.24 11.98 -10.27
CA ASN A 34 18.87 13.29 -10.14
C ASN A 34 20.23 13.22 -9.41
N GLU A 35 20.31 12.48 -8.30
CA GLU A 35 21.54 12.31 -7.51
C GLU A 35 22.68 11.66 -8.31
N ILE A 36 22.38 10.66 -9.15
CA ILE A 36 23.38 10.03 -10.03
C ILE A 36 24.02 11.05 -10.97
N GLY A 37 23.24 12.01 -11.47
CA GLY A 37 23.73 13.06 -12.36
C GLY A 37 24.63 14.09 -11.71
N GLU A 38 24.60 14.17 -10.39
CA GLU A 38 25.47 15.05 -9.61
C GLU A 38 26.81 14.37 -9.30
N LEU A 39 26.99 13.08 -9.66
CA LEU A 39 28.24 12.35 -9.48
C LEU A 39 29.29 12.71 -10.54
N THR A 40 30.56 12.65 -10.14
CA THR A 40 31.68 12.68 -11.09
C THR A 40 31.82 11.34 -11.81
N PRO A 41 32.41 11.28 -13.02
CA PRO A 41 32.65 10.03 -13.73
C PRO A 41 33.43 8.99 -12.91
N SER A 42 34.39 9.43 -12.09
CA SER A 42 35.17 8.56 -11.19
C SER A 42 34.30 7.95 -10.08
N GLN A 43 33.42 8.75 -9.46
CA GLN A 43 32.46 8.25 -8.46
C GLN A 43 31.48 7.26 -9.09
N ALA A 44 30.92 7.59 -10.25
CA ALA A 44 30.01 6.69 -10.97
C ALA A 44 30.69 5.37 -11.39
N LYS A 45 31.98 5.40 -11.76
CA LYS A 45 32.73 4.17 -12.09
C LYS A 45 32.97 3.28 -10.88
N LYS A 46 33.29 3.86 -9.71
CA LYS A 46 33.37 3.11 -8.45
C LYS A 46 32.01 2.51 -8.08
N LEU A 47 30.95 3.30 -8.23
CA LEU A 47 29.58 2.91 -7.97
C LEU A 47 29.12 1.74 -8.87
N GLN A 48 29.49 1.78 -10.16
CA GLN A 48 29.25 0.69 -11.12
C GLN A 48 29.96 -0.61 -10.71
N GLN A 49 31.13 -0.51 -10.08
CA GLN A 49 31.90 -1.66 -9.61
C GLN A 49 31.35 -2.25 -8.29
N MET A 50 30.53 -1.51 -7.54
CA MET A 50 30.05 -1.93 -6.21
C MET A 50 28.80 -2.83 -6.24
N TYR A 51 28.20 -3.13 -7.40
CA TYR A 51 27.11 -4.13 -7.57
C TYR A 51 25.98 -4.09 -6.51
N THR A 52 25.65 -2.92 -5.95
CA THR A 52 24.66 -2.86 -4.87
C THR A 52 23.60 -1.82 -5.16
N TYR A 53 22.43 -2.29 -5.63
CA TYR A 53 21.22 -1.46 -5.70
C TYR A 53 19.96 -2.14 -5.15
N SER A 54 20.14 -3.15 -4.30
CA SER A 54 19.06 -3.85 -3.59
C SER A 54 18.37 -3.00 -2.51
N TYR A 55 19.05 -2.01 -1.92
CA TYR A 55 18.54 -1.24 -0.78
C TYR A 55 17.25 -0.45 -1.10
N ASN A 56 17.24 0.27 -2.22
CA ASN A 56 16.10 1.08 -2.63
C ASN A 56 14.92 0.23 -3.12
N LEU A 57 15.20 -0.94 -3.70
CA LEU A 57 14.16 -1.91 -4.07
C LEU A 57 13.51 -2.55 -2.84
N ASN A 58 14.29 -2.87 -1.80
CA ASN A 58 13.75 -3.36 -0.53
C ASN A 58 12.85 -2.31 0.12
N LYS A 59 13.25 -1.03 0.08
CA LYS A 59 12.41 0.07 0.56
C LYS A 59 11.08 0.18 -0.20
N ILE A 60 11.11 0.10 -1.53
CA ILE A 60 9.89 0.09 -2.37
C ILE A 60 8.99 -1.10 -2.00
N THR A 61 9.58 -2.29 -1.85
CA THR A 61 8.86 -3.53 -1.50
C THR A 61 8.26 -3.47 -0.10
N LYS A 62 8.99 -2.93 0.89
CA LYS A 62 8.49 -2.71 2.25
C LYS A 62 7.31 -1.74 2.27
N GLN A 63 7.42 -0.60 1.59
CA GLN A 63 6.31 0.37 1.53
C GLN A 63 5.05 -0.21 0.86
N LEU A 64 5.22 -1.03 -0.19
CA LEU A 64 4.10 -1.73 -0.84
C LEU A 64 3.51 -2.84 0.04
N SER A 65 4.32 -3.51 0.85
CA SER A 65 3.86 -4.55 1.79
C SER A 65 3.07 -3.94 2.95
N GLU A 66 3.60 -2.88 3.57
CA GLU A 66 2.93 -2.18 4.68
C GLU A 66 1.56 -1.62 4.29
N VAL A 67 1.50 -0.94 3.13
CA VAL A 67 0.24 -0.34 2.65
C VAL A 67 -0.78 -1.41 2.27
N SER A 68 -0.32 -2.56 1.77
CA SER A 68 -1.19 -3.69 1.41
C SER A 68 -1.71 -4.40 2.66
N GLY A 69 -0.86 -4.67 3.65
CA GLY A 69 -1.24 -5.28 4.93
C GLY A 69 -2.31 -4.48 5.68
N LYS A 70 -2.07 -3.18 5.89
CA LYS A 70 -3.06 -2.26 6.49
C LYS A 70 -4.37 -2.23 5.71
N SER A 71 -4.29 -2.37 4.38
CA SER A 71 -5.50 -2.40 3.55
C SER A 71 -6.29 -3.68 3.75
N ILE A 72 -5.65 -4.84 3.87
CA ILE A 72 -6.35 -6.11 4.11
C ILE A 72 -7.15 -6.07 5.42
N GLU A 73 -6.58 -5.51 6.49
CA GLU A 73 -7.28 -5.35 7.77
C GLU A 73 -8.50 -4.42 7.68
N ASP A 74 -8.36 -3.29 7.00
CA ASP A 74 -9.47 -2.35 6.79
C ASP A 74 -10.58 -2.96 5.92
N ILE A 75 -10.18 -3.69 4.87
CA ILE A 75 -11.11 -4.36 3.94
C ILE A 75 -11.95 -5.39 4.70
N LYS A 76 -11.35 -6.17 5.60
CA LYS A 76 -12.08 -7.12 6.43
C LYS A 76 -13.22 -6.44 7.19
N LYS A 77 -12.92 -5.35 7.88
CA LYS A 77 -13.92 -4.57 8.64
C LYS A 77 -15.01 -4.00 7.74
N ILE A 78 -14.62 -3.48 6.58
CA ILE A 78 -15.58 -2.95 5.60
C ILE A 78 -16.51 -4.06 5.11
N TYR A 79 -15.97 -5.22 4.76
CA TYR A 79 -16.74 -6.34 4.24
C TYR A 79 -17.73 -6.87 5.29
N GLU A 80 -17.30 -7.01 6.54
CA GLU A 80 -18.17 -7.36 7.66
C GLU A 80 -19.28 -6.31 7.87
N ASN A 81 -18.95 -5.02 7.81
CA ASN A 81 -19.93 -3.94 7.98
C ASN A 81 -20.96 -3.89 6.84
N VAL A 82 -20.50 -3.98 5.59
CA VAL A 82 -21.39 -4.01 4.42
C VAL A 82 -22.29 -5.23 4.46
N ALA A 83 -21.73 -6.39 4.79
CA ALA A 83 -22.48 -7.62 4.93
C ALA A 83 -23.58 -7.50 6.00
N LYS A 84 -23.24 -6.92 7.15
CA LYS A 84 -24.19 -6.69 8.23
C LYS A 84 -25.29 -5.71 7.83
N GLU A 85 -24.94 -4.59 7.20
CA GLU A 85 -25.92 -3.60 6.75
C GLU A 85 -26.89 -4.16 5.71
N GLU A 86 -26.40 -5.03 4.82
CA GLU A 86 -27.25 -5.75 3.87
C GLU A 86 -28.13 -6.78 4.57
N TYR A 87 -27.59 -7.48 5.57
CA TYR A 87 -28.34 -8.43 6.38
C TYR A 87 -29.48 -7.76 7.15
N ASP A 88 -29.19 -6.67 7.84
CA ASP A 88 -30.15 -5.89 8.62
C ASP A 88 -31.23 -5.28 7.72
N TRP A 89 -30.88 -4.88 6.48
CA TRP A 89 -31.84 -4.37 5.50
C TRP A 89 -32.90 -5.42 5.11
N SER A 90 -32.56 -6.71 5.13
CA SER A 90 -33.49 -7.78 4.77
C SER A 90 -34.52 -8.12 5.85
N LYS A 91 -34.34 -7.63 7.09
CA LYS A 91 -35.20 -7.96 8.25
C LYS A 91 -36.71 -7.82 8.00
N PRO A 92 -37.21 -6.75 7.34
CA PRO A 92 -38.64 -6.60 7.10
C PRO A 92 -39.26 -7.71 6.25
N PHE A 93 -38.48 -8.33 5.34
CA PHE A 93 -38.96 -9.44 4.51
C PHE A 93 -39.10 -10.73 5.31
N TYR A 94 -38.16 -10.98 6.23
CA TYR A 94 -38.27 -12.09 7.18
C TYR A 94 -39.48 -11.92 8.09
N ASP A 95 -39.70 -10.71 8.62
CA ASP A 95 -40.87 -10.42 9.48
C ASP A 95 -42.19 -10.58 8.73
N ALA A 96 -42.28 -10.10 7.49
CA ALA A 96 -43.47 -10.25 6.65
C ALA A 96 -43.81 -11.71 6.32
N LYS A 97 -42.84 -12.62 6.42
CA LYS A 97 -43.00 -14.06 6.22
C LYS A 97 -43.07 -14.86 7.52
N GLU A 98 -42.99 -14.19 8.66
CA GLU A 98 -42.94 -14.83 9.98
C GLU A 98 -41.78 -15.83 10.11
N ILE A 99 -40.66 -15.58 9.40
CA ILE A 99 -39.45 -16.41 9.44
C ILE A 99 -38.47 -15.81 10.45
N ASN A 100 -37.99 -16.61 11.39
CA ASN A 100 -36.95 -16.18 12.30
C ASN A 100 -35.61 -16.01 11.57
N GLN A 101 -35.11 -14.78 11.50
CA GLN A 101 -33.82 -14.49 10.90
C GLN A 101 -32.68 -14.91 11.85
N ILE A 102 -31.80 -15.80 11.40
CA ILE A 102 -30.64 -16.29 12.17
C ILE A 102 -29.75 -15.10 12.57
N PRO A 103 -29.13 -15.04 13.75
CA PRO A 103 -28.18 -13.97 14.05
C PRO A 103 -27.02 -13.92 13.03
N PHE A 104 -26.64 -12.72 12.58
CA PHE A 104 -25.63 -12.53 11.51
C PHE A 104 -24.33 -13.31 11.73
N ASN A 105 -23.81 -13.30 12.97
CA ASN A 105 -22.56 -13.98 13.33
C ASN A 105 -22.69 -15.51 13.34
N GLU A 106 -23.90 -16.03 13.47
CA GLU A 106 -24.20 -17.47 13.51
C GLU A 106 -24.55 -18.02 12.12
N ASN A 107 -24.84 -17.15 11.15
CA ASN A 107 -25.20 -17.56 9.79
C ASN A 107 -23.95 -17.98 8.98
N ILE A 108 -23.61 -19.27 9.05
CA ILE A 108 -22.43 -19.87 8.42
C ILE A 108 -22.35 -19.57 6.91
N LEU A 109 -23.48 -19.55 6.20
CA LEU A 109 -23.51 -19.27 4.76
C LEU A 109 -23.03 -17.85 4.47
N LEU A 110 -23.54 -16.85 5.20
CA LEU A 110 -23.11 -15.47 5.04
C LEU A 110 -21.65 -15.26 5.45
N GLN A 111 -21.20 -15.92 6.52
CA GLN A 111 -19.79 -15.89 6.92
C GLN A 111 -18.87 -16.50 5.83
N ASN A 112 -19.32 -17.53 5.11
CA ASN A 112 -18.59 -18.11 4.00
C ASN A 112 -18.56 -17.20 2.76
N ILE A 113 -19.63 -16.44 2.50
CA ILE A 113 -19.64 -15.41 1.44
C ILE A 113 -18.60 -14.33 1.73
N ILE A 114 -18.53 -13.83 2.97
CA ILE A 114 -17.53 -12.84 3.38
C ILE A 114 -16.11 -13.40 3.21
N LYS A 115 -15.86 -14.64 3.67
CA LYS A 115 -14.56 -15.31 3.48
C LYS A 115 -14.17 -15.44 2.01
N SER A 116 -15.13 -15.77 1.14
CA SER A 116 -14.90 -15.90 -0.30
C SER A 116 -14.56 -14.56 -0.94
N GLY A 117 -15.31 -13.50 -0.61
CA GLY A 117 -15.01 -12.13 -1.03
C GLY A 117 -13.63 -11.67 -0.55
N MET A 118 -13.27 -11.99 0.70
CA MET A 118 -11.94 -11.70 1.25
C MET A 118 -10.82 -12.44 0.49
N ALA A 119 -11.02 -13.71 0.13
CA ALA A 119 -10.03 -14.49 -0.60
C ALA A 119 -9.73 -13.90 -2.00
N LEU A 120 -10.77 -13.48 -2.72
CA LEU A 120 -10.64 -12.83 -4.03
C LEU A 120 -9.82 -11.54 -3.93
N THR A 121 -10.14 -10.68 -2.96
CA THR A 121 -9.44 -9.42 -2.77
C THR A 121 -8.00 -9.63 -2.29
N ASN A 122 -7.76 -10.57 -1.36
CA ASN A 122 -6.44 -10.81 -0.77
C ASN A 122 -5.37 -11.20 -1.81
N ASN A 123 -5.73 -11.97 -2.84
CA ASN A 123 -4.77 -12.38 -3.88
C ASN A 123 -4.17 -11.17 -4.63
N THR A 124 -4.99 -10.19 -4.99
CA THR A 124 -4.52 -8.95 -5.64
C THR A 124 -3.51 -8.21 -4.74
N PHE A 125 -3.80 -8.07 -3.44
CA PHE A 125 -2.94 -7.35 -2.51
C PHE A 125 -1.65 -8.11 -2.16
N LYS A 126 -1.69 -9.45 -2.12
CA LYS A 126 -0.47 -10.27 -1.99
C LYS A 126 0.45 -10.08 -3.18
N ASN A 127 -0.08 -10.07 -4.41
CA ASN A 127 0.71 -9.83 -5.62
C ASN A 127 1.32 -8.43 -5.65
N ILE A 128 0.59 -7.44 -5.13
CA ILE A 128 1.10 -6.08 -4.97
C ILE A 128 2.23 -6.04 -3.94
N SER A 129 2.05 -6.67 -2.78
CA SER A 129 3.03 -6.70 -1.69
C SER A 129 4.34 -7.36 -2.12
N ARG A 130 4.24 -8.47 -2.85
CA ARG A 130 5.39 -9.25 -3.32
C ARG A 130 6.01 -8.71 -4.62
N THR A 131 5.48 -7.59 -5.14
CA THR A 131 5.88 -6.94 -6.41
C THR A 131 5.88 -7.84 -7.66
N THR A 132 5.45 -9.11 -7.55
CA THR A 132 5.48 -10.13 -8.60
C THR A 132 4.73 -9.76 -9.87
N ALA A 133 3.77 -8.85 -9.75
CA ALA A 133 2.96 -8.36 -10.88
C ALA A 133 3.06 -6.84 -11.07
N ILE A 134 3.94 -6.13 -10.35
CA ILE A 134 4.06 -4.67 -10.41
C ILE A 134 5.17 -4.24 -11.37
N GLY A 135 4.92 -3.18 -12.14
CA GLY A 135 5.92 -2.64 -13.03
C GLY A 135 5.55 -1.30 -13.65
N ILE A 136 6.39 -0.87 -14.59
CA ILE A 136 6.24 0.35 -15.37
C ILE A 136 5.96 -0.03 -16.83
N LYS A 137 5.00 0.64 -17.46
CA LYS A 137 4.78 0.54 -18.90
C LYS A 137 5.68 1.53 -19.61
N THR A 138 6.72 1.01 -20.23
CA THR A 138 7.68 1.77 -21.05
C THR A 138 7.26 1.76 -22.52
N TYR A 139 8.00 2.48 -23.37
CA TYR A 139 7.87 2.36 -24.83
C TYR A 139 8.07 0.93 -25.34
N ASN A 140 8.99 0.17 -24.73
CA ASN A 140 9.31 -1.21 -25.11
C ASN A 140 8.38 -2.26 -24.48
N GLY A 141 7.31 -1.82 -23.80
CA GLY A 141 6.35 -2.70 -23.14
C GLY A 141 6.41 -2.63 -21.61
N PHE A 142 5.70 -3.56 -20.98
CA PHE A 142 5.67 -3.66 -19.53
C PHE A 142 6.97 -4.25 -19.01
N LYS A 143 7.54 -3.60 -18.00
CA LYS A 143 8.72 -4.05 -17.30
C LYS A 143 8.43 -4.11 -15.82
N ASP A 144 8.73 -5.23 -15.17
CA ASP A 144 8.58 -5.35 -13.72
C ASP A 144 9.39 -4.28 -12.99
N ILE A 145 8.97 -3.91 -11.79
CA ILE A 145 9.53 -2.75 -11.09
C ILE A 145 11.02 -2.93 -10.75
N CYS A 146 11.44 -4.14 -10.43
CA CYS A 146 12.83 -4.46 -10.11
C CYS A 146 13.72 -4.31 -11.34
N SER A 147 13.35 -4.94 -12.45
CA SER A 147 14.09 -4.82 -13.70
C SER A 147 14.03 -3.39 -14.24
N PHE A 148 12.89 -2.70 -14.16
CA PHE A 148 12.80 -1.29 -14.56
C PHE A 148 13.78 -0.43 -13.76
N TYR A 149 13.79 -0.59 -12.44
CA TYR A 149 14.70 0.12 -11.55
C TYR A 149 16.16 -0.15 -11.92
N ASN A 150 16.58 -1.42 -11.94
CA ASN A 150 17.97 -1.81 -12.17
C ASN A 150 18.49 -1.29 -13.51
N ASP A 151 17.81 -1.57 -14.63
CA ASP A 151 18.27 -1.05 -15.93
C ASP A 151 18.35 0.47 -15.98
N THR A 152 17.41 1.15 -15.33
CA THR A 152 17.33 2.61 -15.40
C THR A 152 18.49 3.23 -14.63
N ILE A 153 18.78 2.70 -13.44
CA ILE A 153 19.93 3.11 -12.62
C ILE A 153 21.24 2.74 -13.30
N ASP A 154 21.38 1.51 -13.81
CA ASP A 154 22.61 1.05 -14.48
C ASP A 154 22.93 1.89 -15.73
N LYS A 155 21.92 2.24 -16.53
CA LYS A 155 22.08 3.13 -17.69
C LYS A 155 22.49 4.54 -17.27
N ALA A 156 21.87 5.07 -16.20
CA ALA A 156 22.20 6.38 -15.68
C ALA A 156 23.66 6.44 -15.18
N ILE A 157 24.09 5.45 -14.40
CA ILE A 157 25.46 5.32 -13.88
C ILE A 157 26.44 5.17 -15.03
N THR A 158 26.15 4.30 -16.00
CA THR A 158 27.03 4.08 -17.15
C THR A 158 27.19 5.36 -17.97
N ALA A 159 26.11 6.11 -18.19
CA ALA A 159 26.17 7.37 -18.92
C ALA A 159 27.05 8.42 -18.20
N VAL A 160 26.95 8.55 -16.88
CA VAL A 160 27.81 9.44 -16.09
C VAL A 160 29.26 8.95 -16.06
N ALA A 161 29.48 7.65 -15.85
CA ALA A 161 30.82 7.05 -15.77
C ALA A 161 31.61 7.18 -17.10
N THR A 162 30.91 7.12 -18.23
CA THR A 162 31.51 7.25 -19.57
C THR A 162 31.61 8.69 -20.06
N GLY A 163 30.91 9.63 -19.41
CA GLY A 163 30.92 11.05 -19.76
C GLY A 163 30.22 11.37 -21.09
N VAL A 164 29.33 10.49 -21.57
CA VAL A 164 28.63 10.65 -22.86
C VAL A 164 27.31 11.41 -22.65
N ASP A 165 26.93 12.26 -23.62
CA ASP A 165 25.71 13.13 -23.63
C ASP A 165 24.34 12.40 -23.46
N ASP A 166 24.33 11.07 -23.30
CA ASP A 166 23.10 10.27 -23.21
C ASP A 166 22.44 10.31 -21.82
N TYR A 167 23.13 10.83 -20.78
CA TYR A 167 22.61 10.89 -19.42
C TYR A 167 21.28 11.67 -19.30
N ASN A 168 21.24 12.90 -19.86
CA ASN A 168 20.04 13.73 -19.85
C ASN A 168 18.88 13.06 -20.60
N LYS A 169 19.18 12.28 -21.64
CA LYS A 169 18.18 11.54 -22.41
C LYS A 169 17.65 10.34 -21.61
N VAL A 170 18.51 9.62 -20.88
CA VAL A 170 18.13 8.54 -19.96
C VAL A 170 17.19 9.06 -18.87
N ILE A 171 17.52 10.17 -18.19
CA ILE A 171 16.62 10.76 -17.18
C ILE A 171 15.27 11.13 -17.80
N ARG A 172 15.27 11.91 -18.88
CA ARG A 172 14.03 12.42 -19.50
C ARG A 172 13.12 11.29 -19.94
N GLN A 173 13.69 10.24 -20.53
CA GLN A 173 12.94 9.06 -20.91
C GLN A 173 12.39 8.30 -19.69
N SER A 174 13.20 8.14 -18.65
CA SER A 174 12.79 7.47 -17.40
C SER A 174 11.68 8.22 -16.68
N VAL A 175 11.78 9.54 -16.57
CA VAL A 175 10.74 10.40 -16.00
C VAL A 175 9.45 10.32 -16.82
N LYS A 176 9.56 10.31 -18.14
CA LYS A 176 8.41 10.15 -19.04
C LYS A 176 7.74 8.78 -18.87
N ASP A 177 8.51 7.71 -18.74
CA ASP A 177 7.99 6.36 -18.51
C ASP A 177 7.32 6.26 -17.11
N LEU A 178 7.98 6.76 -16.06
CA LEU A 178 7.46 6.81 -14.70
C LEU A 178 6.16 7.62 -14.60
N GLY A 179 6.16 8.86 -15.08
CA GLY A 179 5.01 9.78 -15.01
C GLY A 179 3.87 9.42 -15.97
N GLY A 180 4.20 8.91 -17.16
CA GLY A 180 3.21 8.49 -18.15
C GLY A 180 2.54 7.15 -17.81
N SER A 181 3.23 6.27 -17.09
CA SER A 181 2.72 4.96 -16.68
C SER A 181 2.06 4.97 -15.30
N GLY A 182 2.76 5.52 -14.31
CA GLY A 182 2.64 5.10 -12.91
C GLY A 182 3.02 3.62 -12.69
N LEU A 183 3.01 3.17 -11.44
CA LEU A 183 3.07 1.76 -11.10
C LEU A 183 1.82 1.04 -11.60
N ARG A 184 2.01 -0.08 -12.28
CA ARG A 184 0.93 -0.88 -12.87
C ARG A 184 1.00 -2.32 -12.40
N LEU A 185 -0.16 -2.89 -12.15
CA LEU A 185 -0.39 -4.32 -12.01
C LEU A 185 -0.56 -4.93 -13.40
N LYS A 186 0.14 -6.04 -13.68
CA LYS A 186 -0.04 -6.89 -14.86
C LYS A 186 -0.88 -8.11 -14.48
N TYR A 187 -1.91 -8.37 -15.26
CA TYR A 187 -2.74 -9.56 -15.13
C TYR A 187 -2.21 -10.68 -16.04
N GLU A 188 -2.62 -11.92 -15.79
CA GLU A 188 -2.24 -13.10 -16.59
C GLU A 188 -2.58 -12.91 -18.08
N SER A 189 -3.68 -12.22 -18.39
CA SER A 189 -4.09 -11.86 -19.75
C SER A 189 -3.13 -10.88 -20.46
N GLY A 190 -2.09 -10.40 -19.79
CA GLY A 190 -1.17 -9.36 -20.28
C GLY A 190 -1.73 -7.94 -20.18
N TYR A 191 -3.01 -7.78 -19.82
CA TYR A 191 -3.59 -6.47 -19.53
C TYR A 191 -2.87 -5.81 -18.35
N THR A 192 -2.72 -4.48 -18.39
CA THR A 192 -2.10 -3.74 -17.28
C THR A 192 -2.98 -2.58 -16.81
N ARG A 193 -3.11 -2.45 -15.50
CA ARG A 193 -3.85 -1.36 -14.86
C ARG A 193 -2.98 -0.71 -13.79
N ARG A 194 -3.10 0.61 -13.64
CA ARG A 194 -2.37 1.33 -12.59
C ARG A 194 -2.82 0.83 -11.21
N ILE A 195 -1.89 0.72 -10.25
CA ILE A 195 -2.15 0.03 -8.97
C ILE A 195 -3.31 0.66 -8.19
N ASP A 196 -3.39 1.99 -8.13
CA ASP A 196 -4.48 2.72 -7.47
C ASP A 196 -5.86 2.41 -8.08
N SER A 197 -5.91 2.33 -9.41
CA SER A 197 -7.12 2.03 -10.19
C SER A 197 -7.48 0.55 -10.12
N ALA A 198 -6.48 -0.34 -9.98
CA ALA A 198 -6.68 -1.77 -9.78
C ALA A 198 -7.25 -2.03 -8.38
N VAL A 199 -6.64 -1.42 -7.36
CA VAL A 199 -7.13 -1.51 -5.98
C VAL A 199 -8.56 -0.98 -5.88
N ARG A 200 -8.84 0.23 -6.39
CA ARG A 200 -10.21 0.78 -6.44
C ARG A 200 -11.20 -0.24 -7.01
N GLN A 201 -10.86 -0.81 -8.16
CA GLN A 201 -11.70 -1.78 -8.86
C GLN A 201 -11.96 -3.02 -8.01
N ASN A 202 -10.92 -3.61 -7.42
CA ASN A 202 -11.06 -4.79 -6.56
C ASN A 202 -11.93 -4.51 -5.33
N ILE A 203 -11.84 -3.32 -4.74
CA ILE A 203 -12.71 -2.93 -3.62
C ILE A 203 -14.16 -2.85 -4.06
N ILE A 204 -14.45 -2.17 -5.17
CA ILE A 204 -15.82 -2.05 -5.71
C ILE A 204 -16.38 -3.44 -6.03
N ASP A 205 -15.59 -4.29 -6.71
CA ASP A 205 -16.02 -5.63 -7.11
C ASP A 205 -16.26 -6.53 -5.89
N GLY A 206 -15.38 -6.50 -4.89
CA GLY A 206 -15.56 -7.32 -3.69
C GLY A 206 -16.71 -6.85 -2.80
N VAL A 207 -16.93 -5.54 -2.68
CA VAL A 207 -18.13 -5.00 -2.01
C VAL A 207 -19.38 -5.43 -2.77
N GLY A 208 -19.41 -5.26 -4.09
CA GLY A 208 -20.53 -5.67 -4.94
C GLY A 208 -20.81 -7.18 -4.89
N TYR A 209 -19.76 -7.99 -4.83
CA TYR A 209 -19.86 -9.44 -4.66
C TYR A 209 -20.53 -9.80 -3.32
N ILE A 210 -20.07 -9.21 -2.21
CA ILE A 210 -20.62 -9.50 -0.88
C ILE A 210 -22.08 -9.06 -0.80
N THR A 211 -22.38 -7.82 -1.20
CA THR A 211 -23.75 -7.29 -1.16
C THR A 211 -24.71 -8.17 -1.96
N GLN A 212 -24.36 -8.52 -3.20
CA GLN A 212 -25.26 -9.29 -4.06
C GLN A 212 -25.44 -10.74 -3.60
N ASN A 213 -24.38 -11.40 -3.13
CA ASN A 213 -24.51 -12.79 -2.68
C ASN A 213 -25.25 -12.90 -1.35
N ILE A 214 -25.07 -11.93 -0.45
CA ILE A 214 -25.85 -11.87 0.80
C ILE A 214 -27.31 -11.56 0.50
N ALA A 215 -27.58 -10.57 -0.36
CA ALA A 215 -28.93 -10.27 -0.82
C ALA A 215 -29.58 -11.52 -1.41
N LYS A 216 -28.92 -12.18 -2.37
CA LYS A 216 -29.40 -13.43 -2.99
C LYS A 216 -29.70 -14.52 -1.95
N GLN A 217 -28.80 -14.75 -1.00
CA GLN A 217 -29.02 -15.76 0.04
C GLN A 217 -30.23 -15.40 0.91
N ASN A 218 -30.34 -14.16 1.37
CA ASN A 218 -31.52 -13.70 2.11
C ASN A 218 -32.79 -13.88 1.29
N GLY A 219 -32.73 -13.57 -0.01
CA GLY A 219 -33.82 -13.79 -0.96
C GLY A 219 -34.30 -15.22 -0.98
N ILE A 220 -33.39 -16.19 -1.04
CA ILE A 220 -33.72 -17.62 -0.95
C ILE A 220 -34.42 -17.91 0.38
N ASP A 221 -33.87 -17.40 1.48
CA ASP A 221 -34.38 -17.67 2.84
C ASP A 221 -35.81 -17.16 3.04
N PHE A 222 -36.16 -15.98 2.51
CA PHE A 222 -37.54 -15.44 2.60
C PHE A 222 -38.46 -15.83 1.43
N GLY A 223 -37.97 -16.64 0.48
CA GLY A 223 -38.76 -17.15 -0.65
C GLY A 223 -38.99 -16.14 -1.78
N ALA A 224 -38.00 -15.30 -2.08
CA ALA A 224 -37.97 -14.44 -3.26
C ALA A 224 -38.13 -15.25 -4.56
N ASN A 225 -39.02 -14.80 -5.44
CA ASN A 225 -39.30 -15.42 -6.73
C ASN A 225 -38.99 -14.49 -7.92
N GLY A 226 -38.36 -13.35 -7.65
CA GLY A 226 -37.88 -12.43 -8.67
C GLY A 226 -36.78 -11.51 -8.16
N VAL A 227 -36.30 -10.65 -9.05
CA VAL A 227 -35.35 -9.59 -8.74
C VAL A 227 -35.81 -8.24 -9.29
N GLU A 228 -35.46 -7.17 -8.60
CA GLU A 228 -35.51 -5.80 -9.11
C GLU A 228 -34.11 -5.30 -9.37
N ILE A 229 -33.84 -4.86 -10.61
CA ILE A 229 -32.55 -4.29 -10.97
C ILE A 229 -32.53 -2.82 -10.58
N SER A 230 -31.54 -2.39 -9.80
CA SER A 230 -31.37 -0.98 -9.43
C SER A 230 -31.21 -0.07 -10.65
N ALA A 231 -31.76 1.14 -10.65
CA ALA A 231 -31.55 2.13 -11.71
C ALA A 231 -30.56 3.24 -11.32
N HIS A 232 -29.80 3.73 -12.29
CA HIS A 232 -29.01 4.95 -12.16
C HIS A 232 -28.94 5.72 -13.48
N SER A 233 -28.56 7.01 -13.40
CA SER A 233 -28.45 7.87 -14.59
C SER A 233 -27.22 8.79 -14.48
N PRO A 234 -26.38 8.91 -15.53
CA PRO A 234 -26.45 8.20 -16.81
C PRO A 234 -26.13 6.70 -16.68
N SER A 235 -26.79 5.85 -17.48
CA SER A 235 -26.50 4.41 -17.56
C SER A 235 -26.00 4.01 -18.95
N ALA A 236 -25.31 2.87 -19.00
CA ALA A 236 -24.73 2.34 -20.23
C ALA A 236 -25.83 1.81 -21.16
N PRO A 237 -25.71 1.98 -22.48
CA PRO A 237 -26.76 1.56 -23.43
C PRO A 237 -27.14 0.07 -23.36
N ASP A 238 -26.19 -0.79 -22.96
CA ASP A 238 -26.41 -2.23 -22.83
C ASP A 238 -27.24 -2.62 -21.60
N HIS A 239 -27.27 -1.79 -20.55
CA HIS A 239 -28.03 -2.03 -19.31
C HIS A 239 -29.29 -1.16 -19.19
N LEU A 240 -29.33 -0.04 -19.92
CA LEU A 240 -30.42 0.93 -19.93
C LEU A 240 -31.82 0.29 -20.14
N PRO A 241 -32.01 -0.69 -21.03
CA PRO A 241 -33.33 -1.31 -21.24
C PRO A 241 -33.81 -2.14 -20.05
N TYR A 242 -32.89 -2.59 -19.19
CA TYR A 242 -33.17 -3.57 -18.15
C TYR A 242 -33.30 -2.96 -16.75
N GLN A 243 -32.59 -1.85 -16.49
CA GLN A 243 -32.54 -1.23 -15.17
C GLN A 243 -33.89 -0.73 -14.66
N GLY A 244 -34.06 -0.75 -13.34
CA GLY A 244 -35.25 -0.25 -12.63
C GLY A 244 -36.50 -1.10 -12.78
N LYS A 245 -36.37 -2.29 -13.38
CA LYS A 245 -37.49 -3.20 -13.65
C LYS A 245 -37.39 -4.45 -12.78
N GLN A 246 -38.56 -5.04 -12.55
CA GLN A 246 -38.74 -6.30 -11.85
C GLN A 246 -38.83 -7.45 -12.85
N TYR A 247 -38.21 -8.57 -12.53
CA TYR A 247 -38.18 -9.79 -13.35
C TYR A 247 -38.37 -11.00 -12.44
N THR A 248 -39.03 -12.03 -12.94
CA THR A 248 -38.94 -13.36 -12.32
C THR A 248 -37.50 -13.86 -12.35
N ASN A 249 -37.16 -14.82 -11.50
CA ASN A 249 -35.81 -15.41 -11.49
C ASN A 249 -35.45 -16.00 -12.87
N GLU A 250 -36.39 -16.66 -13.54
CA GLU A 250 -36.19 -17.25 -14.88
C GLU A 250 -35.91 -16.18 -15.95
N GLU A 251 -36.69 -15.09 -15.95
CA GLU A 251 -36.46 -13.96 -16.87
C GLU A 251 -35.10 -13.30 -16.62
N PHE A 252 -34.71 -13.13 -15.35
CA PHE A 252 -33.42 -12.57 -15.01
C PHE A 252 -32.25 -13.46 -15.45
N ASP A 253 -32.34 -14.77 -15.22
CA ASP A 253 -31.32 -15.74 -15.67
C ASP A 253 -31.20 -15.74 -17.21
N TYR A 254 -32.32 -15.62 -17.92
CA TYR A 254 -32.31 -15.45 -19.37
C TYR A 254 -31.60 -14.14 -19.78
N ILE A 255 -31.92 -13.02 -19.16
CA ILE A 255 -31.24 -11.73 -19.41
C ILE A 255 -29.73 -11.86 -19.18
N GLN A 256 -29.32 -12.43 -18.04
CA GLN A 256 -27.90 -12.65 -17.72
C GLN A 256 -27.18 -13.50 -18.77
N SER A 257 -27.84 -14.54 -19.30
CA SER A 257 -27.26 -15.42 -20.34
C SER A 257 -27.06 -14.74 -21.69
N THR A 258 -27.83 -13.69 -22.00
CA THR A 258 -27.79 -12.98 -23.29
C THR A 258 -26.88 -11.76 -23.27
N LEU A 259 -26.64 -11.18 -22.09
CA LEU A 259 -25.80 -10.00 -21.93
C LEU A 259 -24.32 -10.36 -22.05
N LYS A 260 -23.61 -9.65 -22.92
CA LYS A 260 -22.13 -9.72 -22.96
C LYS A 260 -21.49 -9.32 -21.64
N ARG A 261 -22.13 -8.42 -20.91
CA ARG A 261 -21.69 -7.89 -19.62
C ARG A 261 -22.82 -8.15 -18.63
N PRO A 262 -22.70 -9.17 -17.77
CA PRO A 262 -23.73 -9.50 -16.81
C PRO A 262 -24.02 -8.34 -15.84
N ILE A 263 -25.29 -8.19 -15.48
CA ILE A 263 -25.75 -7.26 -14.44
C ILE A 263 -25.18 -7.72 -13.11
N GLY A 264 -24.75 -6.76 -12.29
CA GLY A 264 -24.03 -7.06 -11.04
C GLY A 264 -22.52 -7.27 -11.22
N GLU A 265 -22.04 -7.37 -12.46
CA GLU A 265 -20.64 -7.63 -12.75
C GLU A 265 -19.93 -6.47 -13.45
N TRP A 266 -18.60 -6.56 -13.48
CA TRP A 266 -17.67 -5.68 -14.21
C TRP A 266 -17.96 -4.19 -14.03
N ASN A 267 -18.24 -3.79 -12.77
CA ASN A 267 -18.48 -2.41 -12.38
C ASN A 267 -19.64 -1.75 -13.14
N CYS A 268 -20.70 -2.51 -13.46
CA CYS A 268 -21.90 -1.96 -14.08
C CYS A 268 -22.69 -1.02 -13.16
N ARG A 269 -22.41 -1.01 -11.85
CA ARG A 269 -23.10 -0.22 -10.82
C ARG A 269 -24.57 -0.57 -10.61
N HIS A 270 -25.01 -1.68 -11.19
CA HIS A 270 -26.34 -2.24 -10.98
C HIS A 270 -26.25 -3.35 -9.93
N PHE A 271 -27.30 -3.46 -9.14
CA PHE A 271 -27.53 -4.54 -8.20
C PHE A 271 -28.86 -5.21 -8.56
N ALA A 272 -28.91 -6.53 -8.47
CA ALA A 272 -30.15 -7.30 -8.60
C ALA A 272 -30.66 -7.66 -7.20
N TYR A 273 -31.71 -6.96 -6.75
CA TYR A 273 -32.25 -7.16 -5.42
C TYR A 273 -33.36 -8.21 -5.43
N PRO A 274 -33.34 -9.20 -4.53
CA PRO A 274 -34.41 -10.19 -4.44
C PRO A 274 -35.72 -9.53 -4.02
N ILE A 275 -36.80 -9.94 -4.67
CA ILE A 275 -38.16 -9.44 -4.42
C ILE A 275 -39.18 -10.58 -4.44
N ILE A 276 -40.38 -10.27 -3.96
CA ILE A 276 -41.55 -11.14 -4.14
C ILE A 276 -42.42 -10.51 -5.23
N MET A 277 -42.46 -11.15 -6.39
CA MET A 277 -43.22 -10.72 -7.56
C MET A 277 -44.70 -10.50 -7.20
N GLY A 278 -45.24 -9.36 -7.62
CA GLY A 278 -46.63 -8.96 -7.34
C GLY A 278 -46.89 -8.46 -5.92
N VAL A 279 -45.91 -8.52 -5.02
CA VAL A 279 -45.99 -8.00 -3.63
C VAL A 279 -45.06 -6.80 -3.46
N SER A 280 -43.82 -6.90 -3.92
CA SER A 280 -42.83 -5.84 -3.84
C SER A 280 -43.18 -4.68 -4.76
N ILE A 281 -43.27 -3.47 -4.20
CA ILE A 281 -43.56 -2.25 -4.96
C ILE A 281 -42.30 -1.82 -5.73
N PRO A 282 -42.39 -1.54 -7.05
CA PRO A 282 -41.25 -1.04 -7.83
C PRO A 282 -40.64 0.24 -7.23
N ALA A 283 -39.32 0.28 -7.15
CA ALA A 283 -38.56 1.42 -6.62
C ALA A 283 -38.60 2.64 -7.54
N ASN A 284 -38.88 2.45 -8.83
CA ASN A 284 -39.00 3.51 -9.83
C ASN A 284 -40.29 3.39 -10.63
N SER A 285 -40.93 4.53 -10.87
CA SER A 285 -42.05 4.64 -11.79
C SER A 285 -41.61 4.60 -13.26
N GLU A 286 -42.52 4.21 -14.15
CA GLU A 286 -42.23 4.16 -15.60
C GLU A 286 -41.82 5.53 -16.17
N SER A 287 -42.38 6.62 -15.63
CA SER A 287 -42.04 7.99 -16.04
C SER A 287 -40.63 8.39 -15.60
N GLU A 288 -40.19 7.96 -14.41
CA GLU A 288 -38.81 8.15 -13.94
C GLU A 288 -37.82 7.38 -14.80
N LEU A 289 -38.10 6.12 -15.13
CA LEU A 289 -37.23 5.30 -16.00
C LEU A 289 -37.09 5.91 -17.40
N LYS A 290 -38.21 6.35 -18.01
CA LYS A 290 -38.19 7.08 -19.29
C LYS A 290 -37.43 8.41 -19.19
N SER A 291 -37.47 9.08 -18.04
CA SER A 291 -36.68 10.29 -17.78
C SER A 291 -35.18 9.98 -17.74
N MET A 292 -34.78 8.92 -17.03
CA MET A 292 -33.39 8.47 -16.96
C MET A 292 -32.85 8.02 -18.31
N GLU A 293 -33.66 7.33 -19.12
CA GLU A 293 -33.34 6.95 -20.49
C GLU A 293 -33.09 8.17 -21.38
N ARG A 294 -34.03 9.13 -21.40
CA ARG A 294 -33.89 10.38 -22.17
C ARG A 294 -32.65 11.15 -21.75
N TYR A 295 -32.40 11.28 -20.44
CA TYR A 295 -31.22 11.97 -19.92
C TYR A 295 -29.91 11.26 -20.33
N SER A 296 -29.86 9.93 -20.29
CA SER A 296 -28.67 9.16 -20.66
C SER A 296 -28.34 9.28 -22.15
N ASN A 297 -29.36 9.28 -23.00
CA ASN A 297 -29.26 9.29 -24.47
C ASN A 297 -29.22 10.70 -25.09
N GLU A 298 -29.33 11.76 -24.29
CA GLU A 298 -29.30 13.13 -24.79
C GLU A 298 -28.01 13.41 -25.57
N ILE A 299 -28.16 13.97 -26.77
CA ILE A 299 -27.06 14.24 -27.68
C ILE A 299 -26.40 15.59 -27.35
N ILE A 300 -25.12 15.54 -27.03
CA ILE A 300 -24.28 16.69 -26.68
C ILE A 300 -23.15 16.81 -27.72
N TYR A 301 -22.91 18.04 -28.17
CA TYR A 301 -21.86 18.34 -29.14
C TYR A 301 -20.58 18.78 -28.44
N ILE A 302 -19.51 18.01 -28.62
CA ILE A 302 -18.17 18.32 -28.11
C ILE A 302 -17.23 18.43 -29.31
N ASP A 303 -16.62 19.61 -29.52
CA ASP A 303 -15.74 19.91 -30.67
C ASP A 303 -16.35 19.52 -32.03
N GLY A 304 -17.66 19.77 -32.21
CA GLY A 304 -18.38 19.43 -33.43
C GLY A 304 -18.77 17.95 -33.58
N SER A 305 -18.31 17.07 -32.67
CA SER A 305 -18.68 15.65 -32.65
C SER A 305 -19.86 15.39 -31.72
N LYS A 306 -20.75 14.47 -32.10
CA LYS A 306 -21.94 14.07 -31.34
C LYS A 306 -21.59 12.96 -30.33
N TYR A 307 -22.05 13.11 -29.10
CA TYR A 307 -21.94 12.11 -28.04
C TYR A 307 -23.23 12.06 -27.24
N THR A 308 -23.61 10.88 -26.74
CA THR A 308 -24.60 10.76 -25.68
C THR A 308 -24.06 11.30 -24.36
N ARG A 309 -24.95 11.67 -23.43
CA ARG A 309 -24.53 12.08 -22.08
C ARG A 309 -23.73 10.99 -21.36
N TYR A 310 -24.10 9.71 -21.55
CA TYR A 310 -23.30 8.59 -21.05
C TYR A 310 -21.87 8.60 -21.62
N GLU A 311 -21.70 8.77 -22.93
CA GLU A 311 -20.36 8.84 -23.54
C GLU A 311 -19.55 10.05 -23.05
N CYS A 312 -20.21 11.19 -22.77
CA CYS A 312 -19.56 12.32 -22.13
C CYS A 312 -18.97 11.97 -20.74
N THR A 313 -19.63 11.10 -19.96
CA THR A 313 -19.05 10.59 -18.69
C THR A 313 -17.74 9.82 -18.93
N GLN A 314 -17.65 9.08 -20.04
CA GLN A 314 -16.44 8.32 -20.39
C GLN A 314 -15.31 9.26 -20.85
N ILE A 315 -15.65 10.33 -21.59
CA ILE A 315 -14.70 11.39 -21.95
C ILE A 315 -14.18 12.09 -20.69
N GLN A 316 -15.08 12.44 -19.76
CA GLN A 316 -14.73 13.07 -18.49
C GLN A 316 -13.70 12.23 -17.71
N ARG A 317 -13.96 10.93 -17.52
CA ARG A 317 -13.05 9.99 -16.84
C ARG A 317 -11.69 9.87 -17.56
N LYS A 318 -11.67 9.86 -18.90
CA LYS A 318 -10.42 9.85 -19.69
C LYS A 318 -9.61 11.13 -19.46
N LEU A 319 -10.27 12.29 -19.38
CA LEU A 319 -9.61 13.58 -19.11
C LEU A 319 -9.09 13.66 -17.68
N GLU A 320 -9.87 13.25 -16.68
CA GLU A 320 -9.44 13.16 -15.27
C GLU A 320 -8.14 12.37 -15.13
N LYS A 321 -8.08 11.17 -15.75
CA LYS A 321 -6.89 10.33 -15.78
C LYS A 321 -5.70 11.02 -16.45
N LYS A 322 -5.91 11.65 -17.61
CA LYS A 322 -4.84 12.37 -18.35
C LYS A 322 -4.28 13.54 -17.54
N ILE A 323 -5.15 14.30 -16.87
CA ILE A 323 -4.76 15.42 -16.01
C ILE A 323 -3.93 14.91 -14.82
N ARG A 324 -4.38 13.83 -14.16
CA ARG A 324 -3.66 13.21 -13.05
C ARG A 324 -2.25 12.79 -13.45
N TYR A 325 -2.11 12.07 -14.57
CA TYR A 325 -0.80 11.62 -15.05
C TYR A 325 0.10 12.79 -15.44
N ALA A 326 -0.43 13.81 -16.12
CA ALA A 326 0.34 15.00 -16.45
C ALA A 326 0.80 15.76 -15.19
N ARG A 327 0.00 15.79 -14.12
CA ARG A 327 0.42 16.37 -12.84
C ARG A 327 1.57 15.59 -12.20
N GLU A 328 1.56 14.26 -12.23
CA GLU A 328 2.66 13.44 -11.72
C GLU A 328 3.93 13.60 -12.55
N GLU A 329 3.79 13.58 -13.87
CA GLU A 329 4.86 13.86 -14.83
C GLU A 329 5.52 15.22 -14.53
N ARG A 330 4.73 16.25 -14.24
CA ARG A 330 5.24 17.57 -13.85
C ARG A 330 6.01 17.55 -12.53
N GLU A 331 5.53 16.81 -11.52
CA GLU A 331 6.26 16.69 -10.24
C GLU A 331 7.59 15.97 -10.42
N LEU A 332 7.65 14.94 -11.28
CA LEU A 332 8.91 14.25 -11.58
C LEU A 332 9.90 15.14 -12.31
N TYR A 333 9.47 15.92 -13.31
CA TYR A 333 10.36 16.90 -13.97
C TYR A 333 10.87 17.95 -12.98
N LYS A 334 10.05 18.35 -12.01
CA LYS A 334 10.48 19.22 -10.91
C LYS A 334 11.53 18.53 -10.03
N THR A 335 11.37 17.26 -9.69
CA THR A 335 12.34 16.48 -8.89
C THR A 335 13.70 16.39 -9.58
N VAL A 336 13.74 16.18 -10.90
CA VAL A 336 14.99 16.12 -11.68
C VAL A 336 15.47 17.48 -12.20
N LYS A 337 14.91 18.58 -11.67
CA LYS A 337 15.28 19.97 -12.00
C LYS A 337 15.19 20.32 -13.50
N ASP A 338 14.35 19.62 -14.28
CA ASP A 338 14.11 19.92 -15.71
C ASP A 338 13.00 20.97 -15.87
N ASN A 339 13.39 22.24 -15.78
CA ASN A 339 12.48 23.39 -15.85
C ASN A 339 11.77 23.54 -17.21
N GLU A 340 12.39 23.10 -18.31
CA GLU A 340 11.84 23.22 -19.66
C GLU A 340 10.63 22.30 -19.83
N LEU A 341 10.82 21.01 -19.50
CA LEU A 341 9.75 20.02 -19.60
C LEU A 341 8.67 20.26 -18.55
N GLN A 342 9.03 20.74 -17.36
CA GLN A 342 8.05 21.16 -16.35
C GLN A 342 7.09 22.25 -16.89
N LYS A 343 7.61 23.27 -17.59
CA LYS A 343 6.76 24.32 -18.22
C LYS A 343 5.85 23.73 -19.29
N ARG A 344 6.37 22.87 -20.16
CA ARG A 344 5.60 22.21 -21.22
C ARG A 344 4.45 21.37 -20.66
N VAL A 345 4.68 20.60 -19.61
CA VAL A 345 3.64 19.78 -18.98
C VAL A 345 2.63 20.65 -18.24
N THR A 346 3.05 21.78 -17.65
CA THR A 346 2.12 22.74 -17.03
C THR A 346 1.11 23.27 -18.04
N GLU A 347 1.55 23.61 -19.25
CA GLU A 347 0.66 24.04 -20.33
C GLU A 347 -0.28 22.92 -20.79
N LYS A 348 0.22 21.69 -20.91
CA LYS A 348 -0.59 20.49 -21.19
C LYS A 348 -1.69 20.29 -20.13
N ILE A 349 -1.39 20.47 -18.85
CA ILE A 349 -2.38 20.38 -17.75
C ILE A 349 -3.46 21.45 -17.93
N ARG A 350 -3.09 22.68 -18.29
CA ARG A 350 -4.03 23.78 -18.54
C ARG A 350 -5.02 23.44 -19.66
N ILE A 351 -4.51 22.98 -20.80
CA ILE A 351 -5.32 22.58 -21.96
C ILE A 351 -6.29 21.45 -21.58
N LEU A 352 -5.79 20.39 -20.94
CA LEU A 352 -6.63 19.26 -20.52
C LEU A 352 -7.70 19.66 -19.50
N THR A 353 -7.36 20.55 -18.56
CA THR A 353 -8.29 21.04 -17.53
C THR A 353 -9.39 21.88 -18.16
N ASN A 354 -9.06 22.78 -19.08
CA ASN A 354 -10.04 23.56 -19.82
C ASN A 354 -10.99 22.65 -20.61
N LYS A 355 -10.45 21.61 -21.26
CA LYS A 355 -11.28 20.64 -21.98
C LYS A 355 -12.21 19.85 -21.06
N TYR A 356 -11.73 19.45 -19.89
CA TYR A 356 -12.54 18.79 -18.87
C TYR A 356 -13.70 19.67 -18.38
N ILE A 357 -13.44 20.96 -18.14
CA ILE A 357 -14.46 21.93 -17.75
C ILE A 357 -15.49 22.12 -18.88
N ASP A 358 -15.03 22.28 -20.12
CA ASP A 358 -15.91 22.42 -21.30
C ASP A 358 -16.85 21.22 -21.45
N VAL A 359 -16.30 20.00 -21.43
CA VAL A 359 -17.10 18.76 -21.53
C VAL A 359 -18.09 18.65 -20.39
N SER A 360 -17.66 18.90 -19.15
CA SER A 360 -18.54 18.77 -17.98
C SER A 360 -19.68 19.79 -18.01
N LYS A 361 -19.40 21.04 -18.42
CA LYS A 361 -20.42 22.09 -18.55
C LYS A 361 -21.41 21.79 -19.66
N LYS A 362 -20.94 21.47 -20.87
CA LYS A 362 -21.81 21.16 -22.03
C LYS A 362 -22.68 19.94 -21.78
N ALA A 363 -22.14 18.93 -21.11
CA ALA A 363 -22.85 17.71 -20.79
C ALA A 363 -23.66 17.79 -19.49
N GLY A 364 -23.68 18.94 -18.78
CA GLY A 364 -24.33 19.09 -17.48
C GLY A 364 -23.92 18.03 -16.45
N LEU A 365 -22.65 17.61 -16.46
CA LEU A 365 -22.11 16.59 -15.58
C LEU A 365 -21.41 17.22 -14.37
N PRO A 366 -21.53 16.63 -13.17
CA PRO A 366 -20.83 17.12 -11.99
C PRO A 366 -19.32 16.99 -12.18
N MET A 367 -18.58 18.02 -11.79
CA MET A 367 -17.13 18.00 -11.83
C MET A 367 -16.56 17.38 -10.55
N ARG A 368 -15.93 16.21 -10.65
CA ARG A 368 -15.23 15.55 -9.54
C ARG A 368 -13.74 15.91 -9.55
N VAL A 369 -13.42 17.15 -9.20
CA VAL A 369 -12.05 17.71 -9.30
C VAL A 369 -11.01 16.84 -8.58
N ASP A 370 -11.38 16.21 -7.47
CA ASP A 370 -10.51 15.34 -6.68
C ASP A 370 -9.97 14.14 -7.46
N ARG A 371 -10.73 13.60 -8.43
CA ARG A 371 -10.28 12.49 -9.29
C ARG A 371 -9.11 12.86 -10.21
N SER A 372 -8.97 14.15 -10.51
CA SER A 372 -7.88 14.68 -11.32
C SER A 372 -6.67 15.13 -10.48
N LYS A 373 -6.84 15.31 -9.16
CA LYS A 373 -5.79 15.82 -8.28
C LYS A 373 -4.74 14.72 -8.05
N ILE A 374 -3.49 15.17 -7.94
CA ILE A 374 -2.46 14.38 -7.29
C ILE A 374 -2.54 14.70 -5.80
N ILE A 375 -2.38 13.69 -4.94
CA ILE A 375 -2.36 13.93 -3.51
C ILE A 375 -0.96 14.44 -3.16
N VAL A 376 -0.84 15.77 -3.00
CA VAL A 376 0.45 16.48 -2.84
C VAL A 376 0.94 16.49 -1.39
N SER A 377 0.14 16.05 -0.41
CA SER A 377 0.41 16.31 1.01
C SER A 377 1.81 15.85 1.45
N ASN A 378 2.68 16.83 1.73
CA ASN A 378 3.44 16.84 2.97
C ASN A 378 2.44 16.84 4.13
N ILE A 379 2.79 16.16 5.21
CA ILE A 379 2.04 16.02 6.47
C ILE A 379 1.30 17.31 6.81
N LYS A 380 -0.03 17.32 6.61
CA LYS A 380 -0.95 18.08 7.45
C LYS A 380 -1.66 17.03 8.28
N LYS A 381 -1.48 17.10 9.60
CA LYS A 381 -2.38 16.44 10.56
C LYS A 381 -3.81 16.71 10.10
N ILE A 382 -4.53 15.67 9.72
CA ILE A 382 -5.97 15.75 9.57
C ILE A 382 -6.52 15.80 10.99
N ASN A 383 -6.67 17.03 11.50
CA ASN A 383 -7.46 17.29 12.68
C ASN A 383 -8.94 17.10 12.30
N ASN A 384 -9.42 15.88 12.49
CA ASN A 384 -10.77 15.53 12.98
C ASN A 384 -11.01 14.03 12.74
N ILE A 385 -10.39 13.23 13.60
CA ILE A 385 -10.83 11.88 13.93
C ILE A 385 -11.25 11.95 15.41
N PRO A 386 -12.42 11.43 15.80
CA PRO A 386 -12.95 11.58 17.14
C PRO A 386 -11.95 11.13 18.21
N LYS A 387 -11.87 11.92 19.28
CA LYS A 387 -10.95 11.74 20.42
C LYS A 387 -11.02 10.33 20.98
N VAL A 388 -9.87 9.65 20.99
CA VAL A 388 -9.54 8.67 22.03
C VAL A 388 -8.33 9.22 22.77
N LYS A 389 -8.49 9.46 24.08
CA LYS A 389 -7.43 9.90 24.99
C LYS A 389 -6.49 8.71 25.25
N THR A 390 -5.21 8.86 24.93
CA THR A 390 -4.10 8.38 25.78
C THR A 390 -2.82 9.14 25.42
N ILE A 391 -1.93 9.20 26.40
CA ILE A 391 -0.89 10.20 26.64
C ILE A 391 0.45 9.68 26.09
N VAL A 392 1.23 10.61 25.49
CA VAL A 392 2.61 10.52 24.98
C VAL A 392 2.80 9.60 23.76
N ASN A 393 2.61 10.20 22.58
CA ASN A 393 3.04 9.67 21.27
C ASN A 393 3.92 10.75 20.62
N GLU A 394 5.23 10.54 20.61
CA GLU A 394 6.15 11.40 19.89
C GLU A 394 6.89 10.59 18.83
N ASN A 395 6.32 10.67 17.62
CA ASN A 395 6.95 10.28 16.35
C ASN A 395 8.34 10.91 16.23
N ILE A 396 9.14 10.45 15.24
CA ILE A 396 10.29 11.23 14.76
C ILE A 396 9.87 12.69 14.61
N ARG A 397 10.52 13.56 15.39
CA ARG A 397 10.23 14.99 15.43
C ARG A 397 11.51 15.74 15.72
N ILE A 398 11.44 17.06 15.53
CA ILE A 398 12.55 17.95 15.86
C ILE A 398 12.54 18.19 17.37
N PHE A 399 13.59 17.71 18.03
CA PHE A 399 13.89 17.98 19.44
C PHE A 399 14.98 19.04 19.55
N SER A 400 14.90 19.86 20.59
CA SER A 400 16.03 20.71 21.00
C SER A 400 17.18 19.85 21.52
N LYS A 401 18.39 20.41 21.54
CA LYS A 401 19.57 19.72 22.07
C LYS A 401 19.38 19.26 23.52
N ASN A 402 18.76 20.08 24.37
CA ASN A 402 18.52 19.74 25.77
C ASN A 402 17.53 18.56 25.90
N GLU A 403 16.45 18.56 25.11
CA GLU A 403 15.50 17.43 25.09
C GLU A 403 16.18 16.13 24.64
N ILE A 404 17.07 16.19 23.65
CA ILE A 404 17.82 15.01 23.19
C ILE A 404 18.75 14.50 24.30
N GLU A 405 19.43 15.39 25.02
CA GLU A 405 20.27 15.02 26.17
C GLU A 405 19.47 14.40 27.32
N GLU A 406 18.24 14.88 27.55
CA GLU A 406 17.31 14.29 28.53
C GLU A 406 16.81 12.91 28.08
N ILE A 407 16.35 12.78 26.83
CA ILE A 407 15.93 11.50 26.24
C ILE A 407 17.07 10.48 26.32
N ALA A 408 18.30 10.89 26.03
CA ALA A 408 19.46 10.01 26.13
C ALA A 408 19.71 9.52 27.56
N LYS A 409 19.56 10.38 28.57
CA LYS A 409 19.67 9.96 29.98
C LYS A 409 18.56 8.98 30.37
N GLU A 410 17.33 9.22 29.91
CA GLU A 410 16.18 8.37 30.22
C GLU A 410 16.27 7.01 29.53
N THR A 411 16.52 6.98 28.23
CA THR A 411 16.68 5.75 27.44
C THR A 411 17.85 4.90 27.96
N ASN A 412 18.96 5.51 28.39
CA ASN A 412 20.07 4.75 28.97
C ASN A 412 19.67 4.07 30.28
N LYS A 413 18.92 4.77 31.15
CA LYS A 413 18.37 4.19 32.39
C LYS A 413 17.34 3.10 32.12
N ILE A 414 16.57 3.23 31.03
CA ILE A 414 15.63 2.19 30.61
C ILE A 414 16.38 0.92 30.23
N ILE A 415 17.44 1.03 29.42
CA ILE A 415 18.25 -0.13 29.01
C ILE A 415 18.84 -0.85 30.23
N ASP A 416 19.26 -0.12 31.26
CA ASP A 416 19.81 -0.71 32.51
C ASP A 416 18.81 -1.63 33.25
N LYS A 417 17.50 -1.54 32.96
CA LYS A 417 16.49 -2.48 33.49
C LYS A 417 16.52 -3.85 32.80
N TYR A 418 17.06 -3.93 31.59
CA TYR A 418 16.96 -5.10 30.70
C TYR A 418 18.32 -5.73 30.40
N VAL A 419 19.41 -4.95 30.40
CA VAL A 419 20.75 -5.40 29.99
C VAL A 419 21.73 -5.21 31.13
N GLU A 420 22.30 -6.31 31.63
CA GLU A 420 23.30 -6.29 32.72
C GLU A 420 24.67 -5.78 32.26
N LYS A 421 25.00 -5.96 30.97
CA LYS A 421 26.29 -5.53 30.41
C LYS A 421 26.44 -4.02 30.48
N GLU A 422 27.53 -3.57 31.12
CA GLU A 422 27.80 -2.15 31.34
C GLU A 422 27.86 -1.35 30.02
N SER A 423 27.42 -0.09 30.08
CA SER A 423 27.49 0.80 28.93
C SER A 423 28.88 1.41 28.78
N ARG A 424 29.44 1.36 27.57
CA ARG A 424 30.61 2.16 27.19
C ARG A 424 30.27 3.54 26.65
N TRP A 425 29.00 3.94 26.64
CA TRP A 425 28.58 5.26 26.15
C TRP A 425 29.31 6.36 26.94
N SER A 426 29.92 7.31 26.24
CA SER A 426 30.71 8.40 26.85
C SER A 426 29.87 9.40 27.66
N GLY A 427 28.54 9.30 27.58
CA GLY A 427 27.60 10.27 28.14
C GLY A 427 27.38 11.50 27.24
N LYS A 428 28.05 11.57 26.09
CA LYS A 428 27.94 12.70 25.15
C LYS A 428 27.06 12.34 23.95
N ILE A 429 26.15 13.27 23.62
CA ILE A 429 25.39 13.26 22.37
C ILE A 429 25.82 14.44 21.49
N ILE A 430 26.10 14.16 20.23
CA ILE A 430 26.44 15.14 19.20
C ILE A 430 25.23 15.30 18.28
N VAL A 431 24.63 16.49 18.30
CA VAL A 431 23.55 16.86 17.38
C VAL A 431 24.16 17.56 16.17
N ASP A 432 24.16 16.89 15.01
CA ASP A 432 24.69 17.44 13.76
C ASP A 432 23.65 17.28 12.64
N ASN A 433 23.22 18.41 12.07
CA ASN A 433 22.20 18.45 11.01
C ASN A 433 22.81 18.65 9.60
N ASN A 434 24.13 18.80 9.49
CA ASN A 434 24.81 19.14 8.24
C ASN A 434 25.51 17.95 7.56
N ASP A 435 25.72 16.85 8.28
CA ASP A 435 26.40 15.66 7.79
C ASP A 435 25.37 14.64 7.23
N LYS A 436 25.63 14.11 6.03
CA LYS A 436 24.76 13.13 5.36
C LYS A 436 24.96 11.70 5.90
N LEU A 437 25.91 11.49 6.79
CA LEU A 437 26.13 10.22 7.48
C LEU A 437 25.22 10.13 8.72
N GLN A 438 24.36 9.11 8.70
CA GLN A 438 23.21 8.88 9.57
C GLN A 438 23.59 8.62 11.04
N TYR A 439 22.57 8.64 11.90
CA TYR A 439 22.59 8.28 13.32
C TYR A 439 23.57 7.13 13.60
N GLY A 440 24.34 7.26 14.67
CA GLY A 440 25.38 6.27 14.92
C GLY A 440 26.16 6.50 16.22
N LYS A 441 26.44 5.40 16.91
CA LYS A 441 27.46 5.34 17.95
C LYS A 441 28.86 5.38 17.30
N LEU A 442 29.65 6.38 17.66
CA LEU A 442 31.04 6.52 17.23
C LEU A 442 31.97 5.56 18.01
N TRP A 443 33.18 5.31 17.50
CA TRP A 443 34.16 4.43 18.15
C TRP A 443 34.72 4.99 19.47
N ASN A 444 34.74 6.31 19.64
CA ASN A 444 34.99 6.95 20.94
C ASN A 444 33.78 6.86 21.90
N CYS A 445 32.73 6.15 21.48
CA CYS A 445 31.48 5.93 22.18
C CYS A 445 30.66 7.21 22.46
N ASP A 446 30.89 8.29 21.72
CA ASP A 446 29.91 9.37 21.58
C ASP A 446 28.74 8.88 20.70
N ILE A 447 27.53 9.38 20.93
CA ILE A 447 26.38 9.11 20.05
C ILE A 447 26.13 10.31 19.17
N ARG A 448 26.07 10.11 17.87
CA ARG A 448 25.71 11.15 16.90
C ARG A 448 24.25 10.96 16.46
N THR A 449 23.50 12.05 16.46
CA THR A 449 22.10 12.10 16.01
C THR A 449 21.81 13.42 15.30
N MET A 450 20.71 13.50 14.56
CA MET A 450 20.13 14.75 14.08
C MET A 450 19.15 15.33 15.11
N SER A 451 18.77 16.60 14.96
CA SER A 451 17.70 17.21 15.77
C SER A 451 16.34 16.56 15.50
N GLU A 452 16.12 16.09 14.26
CA GLU A 452 15.00 15.21 13.94
C GLU A 452 15.38 13.79 14.36
N THR A 453 14.85 13.29 15.47
CA THR A 453 15.21 11.96 16.02
C THR A 453 14.02 11.37 16.79
N SER A 454 14.22 10.25 17.50
CA SER A 454 13.24 9.66 18.41
C SER A 454 13.95 8.96 19.58
N PRO A 455 13.26 8.73 20.70
CA PRO A 455 13.79 7.92 21.80
C PRO A 455 14.22 6.52 21.34
N HIS A 456 13.51 5.89 20.41
CA HIS A 456 13.86 4.58 19.86
C HIS A 456 15.21 4.58 19.13
N ILE A 457 15.49 5.62 18.33
CA ILE A 457 16.78 5.75 17.62
C ILE A 457 17.92 5.92 18.63
N ILE A 458 17.73 6.78 19.64
CA ILE A 458 18.76 7.00 20.66
C ILE A 458 18.99 5.72 21.48
N LEU A 459 17.92 4.98 21.79
CA LEU A 459 17.98 3.70 22.49
C LEU A 459 18.74 2.64 21.67
N HIS A 460 18.52 2.55 20.35
CA HIS A 460 19.27 1.67 19.44
C HIS A 460 20.78 1.96 19.52
N GLU A 461 21.18 3.22 19.38
CA GLU A 461 22.60 3.60 19.41
C GLU A 461 23.26 3.34 20.78
N GLN A 462 22.51 3.49 21.87
CA GLN A 462 23.00 3.18 23.22
C GLN A 462 23.16 1.69 23.48
N LEU A 463 22.37 0.84 22.82
CA LEU A 463 22.49 -0.62 22.91
C LEU A 463 23.79 -1.10 22.24
N HIS A 464 24.23 -0.50 21.13
CA HIS A 464 25.57 -0.75 20.58
C HIS A 464 26.70 -0.46 21.58
N ALA A 465 26.51 0.53 22.45
CA ALA A 465 27.49 0.85 23.48
C ALA A 465 27.65 -0.23 24.56
N ARG A 466 26.70 -1.17 24.65
CA ARG A 466 26.73 -2.35 25.53
C ARG A 466 27.15 -3.62 24.80
N SER A 467 27.33 -3.57 23.48
CA SER A 467 27.70 -4.73 22.67
C SER A 467 29.00 -4.49 21.92
N ILE A 468 28.95 -3.95 20.70
CA ILE A 468 30.12 -3.86 19.83
C ILE A 468 31.25 -2.97 20.37
N SER A 469 30.96 -2.03 21.28
CA SER A 469 31.98 -1.17 21.90
C SER A 469 33.05 -1.93 22.70
N TYR A 470 32.85 -3.20 23.02
CA TYR A 470 33.85 -4.07 23.67
C TYR A 470 34.89 -4.63 22.70
N PHE A 471 34.67 -4.47 21.40
CA PHE A 471 35.45 -5.04 20.32
C PHE A 471 36.03 -3.94 19.40
N ASP A 472 36.84 -4.38 18.43
CA ASP A 472 37.40 -3.49 17.42
C ASP A 472 36.51 -3.38 16.18
N ARG A 473 36.94 -2.52 15.25
CA ARG A 473 36.22 -2.25 14.02
C ARG A 473 36.21 -3.43 13.06
N GLU A 474 37.25 -4.26 13.08
CA GLU A 474 37.34 -5.45 12.23
C GLU A 474 36.27 -6.47 12.65
N THR A 475 36.08 -6.64 13.96
CA THR A 475 35.00 -7.47 14.52
C THR A 475 33.63 -6.97 14.08
N TYR A 476 33.37 -5.66 14.10
CA TYR A 476 32.10 -5.11 13.60
C TYR A 476 31.91 -5.32 12.11
N ILE A 477 32.97 -5.19 11.30
CA ILE A 477 32.87 -5.46 9.85
C ILE A 477 32.48 -6.93 9.61
N LYS A 478 33.05 -7.86 10.39
CA LYS A 478 32.79 -9.29 10.25
C LYS A 478 31.42 -9.71 10.78
N TYR A 479 30.96 -9.14 11.88
CA TYR A 479 29.74 -9.55 12.59
C TYR A 479 28.65 -8.47 12.61
N GLY A 480 28.74 -7.49 11.72
CA GLY A 480 27.86 -6.32 11.73
C GLY A 480 26.39 -6.68 11.56
N ILE A 481 26.05 -7.66 10.72
CA ILE A 481 24.66 -8.04 10.50
C ILE A 481 24.02 -8.64 11.75
N ILE A 482 24.67 -9.62 12.38
CA ILE A 482 24.17 -10.20 13.64
C ILE A 482 24.20 -9.19 14.79
N GLU A 483 25.14 -8.24 14.81
CA GLU A 483 25.14 -7.12 15.75
C GLU A 483 23.88 -6.27 15.57
N GLU A 484 23.68 -5.69 14.39
CA GLU A 484 22.55 -4.80 14.10
C GLU A 484 21.19 -5.50 14.26
N ALA A 485 21.11 -6.78 13.89
CA ALA A 485 19.93 -7.61 14.12
C ALA A 485 19.61 -7.76 15.60
N THR A 486 20.62 -8.07 16.43
CA THR A 486 20.46 -8.25 17.87
C THR A 486 20.07 -6.93 18.55
N ILE A 487 20.73 -5.83 18.17
CA ILE A 487 20.47 -4.51 18.74
C ILE A 487 19.08 -4.01 18.37
N GLN A 488 18.68 -4.08 17.09
CA GLN A 488 17.35 -3.66 16.67
C GLN A 488 16.26 -4.56 17.28
N PHE A 489 16.51 -5.86 17.39
CA PHE A 489 15.56 -6.79 18.00
C PHE A 489 15.28 -6.42 19.46
N LEU A 490 16.33 -6.24 20.26
CA LEU A 490 16.17 -5.83 21.65
C LEU A 490 15.59 -4.42 21.78
N CYS A 491 15.98 -3.50 20.90
CA CYS A 491 15.43 -2.15 20.85
C CYS A 491 13.90 -2.16 20.68
N GLN A 492 13.38 -3.00 19.76
CA GLN A 492 11.93 -3.18 19.56
C GLN A 492 11.25 -3.76 20.81
N GLU A 493 11.84 -4.78 21.44
CA GLU A 493 11.25 -5.43 22.62
C GLU A 493 11.19 -4.49 23.83
N ILE A 494 12.27 -3.75 24.10
CA ILE A 494 12.31 -2.72 25.15
C ILE A 494 11.30 -1.60 24.83
N SER A 495 11.24 -1.16 23.57
CA SER A 495 10.34 -0.08 23.17
C SER A 495 8.88 -0.47 23.35
N ASN A 496 8.51 -1.71 22.98
CA ASN A 496 7.17 -2.24 23.24
C ASN A 496 6.83 -2.27 24.74
N LYS A 497 7.75 -2.73 25.60
CA LYS A 497 7.51 -2.82 27.05
C LYS A 497 7.41 -1.46 27.73
N GLU A 498 8.18 -0.48 27.27
CA GLU A 498 8.28 0.86 27.88
C GLU A 498 7.38 1.89 27.17
N ASN A 499 6.52 1.44 26.24
CA ASN A 499 5.64 2.29 25.43
C ASN A 499 6.37 3.37 24.64
N ILE A 500 7.58 3.06 24.14
CA ILE A 500 8.31 3.88 23.19
C ILE A 500 7.87 3.49 21.78
N GLU A 501 7.55 4.47 20.93
CA GLU A 501 7.16 4.22 19.55
C GLU A 501 8.33 3.60 18.76
N ILE A 502 8.11 2.40 18.21
CA ILE A 502 9.13 1.69 17.42
C ILE A 502 9.33 2.40 16.09
N ILE A 503 10.59 2.73 15.79
CA ILE A 503 10.99 3.22 14.48
C ILE A 503 11.51 2.06 13.65
N SER A 504 10.88 1.85 12.49
CA SER A 504 11.28 0.80 11.56
C SER A 504 12.72 1.02 11.08
N SER A 505 13.53 -0.03 11.11
CA SER A 505 14.93 0.00 10.69
C SER A 505 15.16 -0.84 9.43
N GLN A 506 16.33 -0.67 8.81
CA GLN A 506 16.82 -1.55 7.74
C GLN A 506 17.14 -2.97 8.24
N TYR A 507 17.26 -3.15 9.57
CA TYR A 507 17.58 -4.43 10.20
C TYR A 507 16.34 -5.25 10.57
N ASP A 508 15.12 -4.73 10.38
CA ASP A 508 13.87 -5.38 10.78
C ASP A 508 13.70 -6.79 10.14
N ASP A 509 14.26 -7.03 8.95
CA ASP A 509 14.21 -8.35 8.31
C ASP A 509 15.10 -9.38 9.03
N TYR A 510 16.26 -8.95 9.53
CA TYR A 510 17.10 -9.79 10.38
C TYR A 510 16.45 -10.03 11.74
N VAL A 511 15.75 -9.03 12.29
CA VAL A 511 14.93 -9.20 13.50
C VAL A 511 13.83 -10.24 13.27
N ASN A 512 13.13 -10.18 12.14
CA ASN A 512 12.12 -11.18 11.78
C ASN A 512 12.74 -12.58 11.68
N SER A 513 13.97 -12.70 11.20
CA SER A 513 14.70 -13.97 11.17
C SER A 513 15.00 -14.48 12.57
N LEU A 514 15.44 -13.62 13.49
CA LEU A 514 15.60 -13.96 14.91
C LEU A 514 14.27 -14.38 15.57
N ARG A 515 13.17 -13.66 15.34
CA ARG A 515 11.83 -14.05 15.86
C ARG A 515 11.37 -15.41 15.32
N LYS A 516 11.59 -15.67 14.03
CA LYS A 516 11.28 -16.98 13.41
C LYS A 516 12.15 -18.09 13.98
N LEU A 517 13.45 -17.85 14.16
CA LEU A 517 14.36 -18.78 14.81
C LEU A 517 13.85 -19.11 16.21
N ASN A 518 13.49 -18.11 17.02
CA ASN A 518 12.93 -18.35 18.35
C ASN A 518 11.64 -19.19 18.30
N LYS A 519 10.74 -18.87 17.37
CA LYS A 519 9.47 -19.59 17.20
C LYS A 519 9.66 -21.06 16.78
N LEU A 520 10.55 -21.31 15.82
CA LEU A 520 10.78 -22.65 15.28
C LEU A 520 11.61 -23.49 16.25
N LEU A 521 12.66 -22.91 16.83
CA LEU A 521 13.54 -23.59 17.78
C LEU A 521 12.92 -23.70 19.19
N LYS A 522 11.92 -22.86 19.50
CA LYS A 522 11.31 -22.71 20.84
C LYS A 522 12.38 -22.49 21.92
N ILE A 523 13.35 -21.62 21.65
CA ILE A 523 14.49 -21.39 22.54
C ILE A 523 14.03 -20.70 23.83
N PHE A 524 13.15 -19.70 23.69
CA PHE A 524 12.56 -18.96 24.81
C PHE A 524 11.05 -18.84 24.62
N ASP A 525 10.34 -18.67 25.74
CA ASP A 525 8.87 -18.51 25.74
C ASP A 525 8.41 -17.18 25.12
N ASN A 526 9.27 -16.16 25.14
CA ASN A 526 8.99 -14.87 24.53
C ASN A 526 10.23 -14.26 23.89
N ASP A 527 9.99 -13.35 22.94
CA ASP A 527 11.02 -12.69 22.14
C ASP A 527 11.89 -11.73 22.96
N THR A 528 11.36 -11.14 24.04
CA THR A 528 12.14 -10.22 24.87
C THR A 528 13.26 -10.96 25.62
N ASP A 529 12.95 -12.10 26.23
CA ASP A 529 13.95 -12.90 26.94
C ASP A 529 15.02 -13.42 25.98
N PHE A 530 14.63 -13.79 24.77
CA PHE A 530 15.58 -14.16 23.72
C PHE A 530 16.49 -13.00 23.33
N ALA A 531 15.92 -11.80 23.08
CA ALA A 531 16.69 -10.62 22.70
C ALA A 531 17.68 -10.19 23.81
N VAL A 532 17.25 -10.23 25.08
CA VAL A 532 18.10 -9.94 26.24
C VAL A 532 19.20 -10.98 26.39
N TYR A 533 18.91 -12.25 26.16
CA TYR A 533 19.94 -13.28 26.20
C TYR A 533 20.98 -13.06 25.09
N LEU A 534 20.52 -12.79 23.86
CA LEU A 534 21.39 -12.69 22.68
C LEU A 534 22.37 -11.51 22.77
N ILE A 535 21.96 -10.34 23.28
CA ILE A 535 22.88 -9.20 23.45
C ILE A 535 24.01 -9.49 24.45
N ASN A 536 23.75 -10.34 25.45
CA ASN A 536 24.74 -10.72 26.47
C ASN A 536 25.76 -11.75 25.96
N ILE A 537 25.49 -12.41 24.84
CA ILE A 537 26.50 -13.19 24.13
C ILE A 537 27.42 -12.23 23.38
N ASP A 538 28.73 -12.45 23.49
CA ASP A 538 29.72 -11.74 22.69
C ASP A 538 29.40 -11.86 21.19
N VAL A 539 29.52 -10.75 20.47
CA VAL A 539 29.05 -10.62 19.09
C VAL A 539 29.66 -11.67 18.14
N ASP A 540 30.90 -12.05 18.39
CA ASP A 540 31.67 -13.03 17.61
C ASP A 540 31.25 -14.49 17.85
N LYS A 541 30.45 -14.75 18.90
CA LYS A 541 29.94 -16.08 19.28
C LYS A 541 28.44 -16.27 19.03
N ARG A 542 27.70 -15.21 18.70
CA ARG A 542 26.23 -15.27 18.53
C ARG A 542 25.80 -16.24 17.44
N LEU A 543 26.45 -16.18 16.27
CA LEU A 543 26.11 -17.03 15.13
C LEU A 543 26.39 -18.50 15.45
N ASP A 544 27.55 -18.81 16.01
CA ASP A 544 27.93 -20.17 16.43
C ASP A 544 26.95 -20.71 17.48
N TRP A 545 26.50 -19.86 18.41
CA TRP A 545 25.50 -20.25 19.40
C TRP A 545 24.14 -20.58 18.76
N ILE A 546 23.66 -19.77 17.80
CA ILE A 546 22.41 -20.04 17.07
C ILE A 546 22.54 -21.33 16.26
N GLU A 547 23.66 -21.52 15.56
CA GLU A 547 23.95 -22.72 14.78
C GLU A 547 23.94 -23.99 15.65
N ASN A 548 24.54 -23.93 16.84
CA ASN A 548 24.47 -25.04 17.79
C ASN A 548 23.03 -25.36 18.21
N LYS A 549 22.17 -24.35 18.42
CA LYS A 549 20.75 -24.58 18.74
C LYS A 549 19.97 -25.20 17.58
N ILE A 550 20.31 -24.84 16.35
CA ILE A 550 19.75 -25.47 15.15
C ILE A 550 20.18 -26.94 15.07
N ASN A 551 21.47 -27.21 15.26
CA ASN A 551 22.02 -28.57 15.24
C ASN A 551 21.41 -29.47 16.33
N ASP A 552 21.27 -28.95 17.56
CA ASP A 552 20.65 -29.67 18.68
C ASP A 552 19.22 -30.11 18.33
N LYS A 553 18.42 -29.23 17.71
CA LYS A 553 17.04 -29.53 17.30
C LYS A 553 16.99 -30.56 16.17
N ILE A 554 17.83 -30.40 15.15
CA ILE A 554 17.90 -31.34 14.02
C ILE A 554 18.25 -32.75 14.52
N TYR A 555 19.14 -32.85 15.51
CA TYR A 555 19.56 -34.14 16.07
C TYR A 555 18.46 -34.84 16.88
N LEU A 556 17.55 -34.10 17.49
CA LEU A 556 16.53 -34.64 18.41
C LEU A 556 15.23 -35.05 17.70
N ASP A 557 14.66 -34.21 16.84
CA ASP A 557 13.34 -34.44 16.25
C ASP A 557 13.06 -33.71 14.92
N GLY A 558 14.05 -33.03 14.33
CA GLY A 558 13.85 -32.16 13.17
C GLY A 558 13.67 -32.87 11.82
N THR A 559 12.80 -32.33 10.97
CA THR A 559 12.67 -32.75 9.57
C THR A 559 13.71 -32.08 8.65
N ILE A 560 13.97 -32.67 7.48
CA ILE A 560 14.88 -32.09 6.48
C ILE A 560 14.40 -30.70 6.01
N GLU A 561 13.08 -30.53 5.84
CA GLU A 561 12.50 -29.24 5.41
C GLU A 561 12.66 -28.15 6.49
N GLU A 562 12.42 -28.47 7.76
CA GLU A 562 12.67 -27.54 8.87
C GLU A 562 14.16 -27.22 9.03
N SER A 563 15.05 -28.18 8.77
CA SER A 563 16.49 -27.96 8.77
C SER A 563 16.91 -26.96 7.68
N MET A 564 16.33 -27.06 6.48
CA MET A 564 16.59 -26.12 5.39
C MET A 564 16.10 -24.71 5.75
N GLU A 565 14.88 -24.57 6.29
CA GLU A 565 14.34 -23.26 6.69
C GLU A 565 15.19 -22.61 7.80
N LEU A 566 15.60 -23.37 8.82
CA LEU A 566 16.44 -22.87 9.92
C LEU A 566 17.82 -22.40 9.43
N ASN A 567 18.43 -23.15 8.51
CA ASN A 567 19.72 -22.77 7.92
C ASN A 567 19.60 -21.53 7.03
N GLU A 568 18.53 -21.39 6.23
CA GLU A 568 18.29 -20.17 5.45
C GLU A 568 18.17 -18.93 6.36
N LEU A 569 17.49 -19.05 7.51
CA LEU A 569 17.39 -17.98 8.49
C LEU A 569 18.77 -17.64 9.10
N LEU A 570 19.59 -18.64 9.41
CA LEU A 570 20.95 -18.42 9.93
C LEU A 570 21.85 -17.76 8.88
N GLU A 571 21.83 -18.20 7.63
CA GLU A 571 22.62 -17.61 6.55
C GLU A 571 22.27 -16.14 6.33
N SER A 572 20.99 -15.77 6.45
CA SER A 572 20.58 -14.36 6.40
C SER A 572 21.24 -13.47 7.47
N LEU A 573 21.64 -14.05 8.60
CA LEU A 573 22.32 -13.35 9.71
C LEU A 573 23.84 -13.35 9.58
N ARG A 574 24.40 -14.23 8.73
CA ARG A 574 25.84 -14.29 8.39
C ARG A 574 26.21 -13.21 7.38
N GLY A 575 25.31 -12.88 6.45
CA GLY A 575 25.48 -11.86 5.42
C GLY A 575 25.76 -12.39 4.05
#